data_AF-A0A0E9Y192-F1
#
_entry.id   AF-A0A0E9Y192-F1
#
_cell.length_a   1.000
_cell.length_b   1.000
_cell.length_c   1.000
_cell.angle_alpha   90.00
_cell.angle_beta   90.00
_cell.angle_gamma   90.00
#
_symmetry.space_group_name_H-M   'P 1'
#
loop_
_entity.id
_entity.type
_entity.pdbx_description
1 polymer ?
#
loop_
_entity_poly.entity_id
_entity_poly.type
_entity_poly.pdbx_seq_one_letter_code
_entity_poly.pdbx_strand_id
1 'polypeptide(L)' 'MKYFYTAVTAGIDFPEFTVVGLVNDEEFSYYDSNIRKIIPKTEWFEKAVDEQYWDRNIII' A
#
# COMPACT_ATOMS: atom_id res chain seq x y z
N MET A 1 -7.84 8.77 -9.09
CA MET A 1 -7.11 7.91 -8.15
C MET A 1 -7.84 6.58 -8.07
N LYS A 2 -7.12 5.46 -8.12
CA LYS A 2 -7.71 4.11 -8.05
C LYS A 2 -6.99 3.32 -6.97
N TYR A 3 -7.73 2.47 -6.26
CA TYR A 3 -7.16 1.54 -5.29
C TYR A 3 -7.58 0.12 -5.64
N PHE A 4 -6.62 -0.80 -5.63
CA PHE A 4 -6.86 -2.21 -5.80
C PHE A 4 -6.60 -2.91 -4.48
N TYR A 5 -7.62 -3.61 -3.99
CA TYR A 5 -7.56 -4.41 -2.78
C TYR A 5 -7.60 -5.87 -3.19
N THR A 6 -6.59 -6.62 -2.78
CA THR A 6 -6.55 -8.07 -3.01
C THR A 6 -6.53 -8.76 -1.67
N ALA A 7 -7.42 -9.72 -1.47
CA ALA A 7 -7.41 -10.61 -0.32
C ALA A 7 -7.39 -12.06 -0.83
N VAL A 8 -6.51 -12.88 -0.27
CA VAL A 8 -6.38 -14.30 -0.63
C VAL A 8 -6.44 -15.16 0.63
N THR A 9 -6.80 -16.43 0.47
CA THR A 9 -6.70 -17.40 1.57
C THR A 9 -5.24 -17.74 1.85
N ALA A 10 -4.89 -17.87 3.12
CA ALA A 10 -3.58 -18.30 3.59
C ALA A 10 -3.13 -19.62 2.93
N GLY A 11 -1.81 -19.79 2.79
CA GLY A 11 -1.21 -21.04 2.27
C GLY A 11 -0.65 -20.97 0.85
N ILE A 12 -0.47 -19.77 0.31
CA ILE A 12 0.25 -19.52 -0.97
C ILE A 12 1.45 -18.59 -0.74
N ASP A 13 2.42 -18.59 -1.66
CA ASP A 13 3.58 -17.69 -1.62
C ASP A 13 3.22 -16.28 -2.16
N PHE A 14 2.19 -15.69 -1.56
CA PHE A 14 1.70 -14.34 -1.86
C PHE A 14 1.08 -13.74 -0.58
N PRO A 15 1.22 -12.42 -0.32
CA PRO A 15 0.64 -11.82 0.88
C PRO A 15 -0.89 -12.00 0.94
N GLU A 16 -1.40 -12.33 2.13
CA GLU A 16 -2.84 -12.54 2.36
C GLU A 16 -3.69 -11.30 2.03
N PHE A 17 -3.11 -10.11 2.19
CA PHE A 17 -3.76 -8.85 1.82
C PHE A 17 -2.78 -7.87 1.20
N THR A 18 -3.18 -7.23 0.10
CA THR A 18 -2.43 -6.15 -0.55
C THR A 18 -3.31 -4.97 -0.92
N VAL A 19 -2.71 -3.77 -0.91
CA VAL A 19 -3.33 -2.54 -1.41
C VAL A 19 -2.39 -1.87 -2.40
N VAL A 20 -2.88 -1.57 -3.60
CA VAL A 20 -2.12 -0.83 -4.64
C VAL A 20 -2.86 0.45 -4.97
N GLY A 21 -2.17 1.58 -4.86
CA GLY A 21 -2.69 2.90 -5.20
C GLY A 21 -2.16 3.39 -6.55
N LEU A 22 -3.06 3.79 -7.44
CA LEU A 22 -2.73 4.40 -8.73
C LEU A 22 -3.20 5.87 -8.84
N VAL A 23 -2.36 6.70 -9.45
CA VAL A 23 -2.70 8.04 -9.96
C VAL A 23 -2.24 8.15 -11.40
N ASN A 24 -3.09 8.62 -12.31
CA ASN A 24 -2.80 8.66 -13.75
C ASN A 24 -2.29 7.32 -14.31
N ASP A 25 -2.85 6.22 -13.79
CA ASP A 25 -2.47 4.82 -14.11
C ASP A 25 -1.02 4.44 -13.75
N GLU A 26 -0.31 5.27 -12.99
CA GLU A 26 0.99 4.96 -12.38
C GLU A 26 0.83 4.60 -10.90
N GLU A 27 1.61 3.62 -10.44
CA GLU A 27 1.62 3.21 -9.03
C GLU A 27 2.38 4.21 -8.17
N PHE A 28 1.71 4.74 -7.13
CA PHE A 28 2.31 5.68 -6.20
C PHE A 28 2.48 5.11 -4.78
N SER A 29 1.75 4.05 -4.43
CA SER A 29 1.81 3.41 -3.11
C SER A 29 1.48 1.92 -3.16
N TYR A 30 2.15 1.14 -2.32
CA TYR A 30 1.92 -0.29 -2.16
C TYR A 30 1.87 -0.68 -0.68
N TYR A 31 0.97 -1.56 -0.29
CA TYR A 31 0.93 -2.20 1.02
C TYR A 31 0.82 -3.71 0.85
N ASP A 32 1.46 -4.46 1.74
CA ASP A 32 1.10 -5.87 1.96
C ASP A 32 1.13 -6.29 3.43
N SER A 33 0.40 -7.36 3.72
CA SER A 33 0.22 -7.92 5.06
C SER A 33 1.47 -8.58 5.66
N ASN A 34 2.52 -8.84 4.86
CA ASN A 34 3.77 -9.43 5.33
C ASN A 34 4.69 -8.34 5.89
N ILE A 35 4.83 -7.24 5.15
CA ILE A 35 5.65 -6.07 5.54
C ILE A 35 4.90 -5.20 6.54
N ARG A 36 3.57 -5.14 6.42
CA ARG A 36 2.66 -4.32 7.23
C ARG A 36 3.01 -2.84 7.23
N LYS A 37 3.46 -2.34 6.09
CA LYS A 37 3.79 -0.93 5.87
C LYS A 37 3.36 -0.52 4.48
N ILE A 38 2.97 0.74 4.34
CA ILE A 38 2.80 1.34 3.01
C ILE A 38 4.18 1.78 2.53
N ILE A 39 4.53 1.37 1.32
CA ILE A 39 5.76 1.68 0.61
C ILE A 39 5.43 2.72 -0.47
N PRO A 40 5.98 3.95 -0.38
CA PRO A 40 5.86 4.91 -1.46
C PRO A 40 6.62 4.41 -2.69
N LYS A 41 6.02 4.58 -3.88
CA LYS A 41 6.66 4.23 -5.17
C LYS A 41 7.14 5.44 -5.96
N THR A 42 6.83 6.64 -5.46
CA THR A 42 7.16 7.92 -6.10
C THR A 42 7.62 8.93 -5.06
N GLU A 43 8.63 9.75 -5.40
CA GLU A 43 9.18 10.75 -4.47
C GLU A 43 8.17 11.80 -4.02
N TRP A 44 7.25 12.21 -4.90
CA TRP A 44 6.26 13.23 -4.57
C TRP A 44 5.29 12.74 -3.49
N PHE A 45 4.99 11.43 -3.47
CA PHE A 45 4.10 10.85 -2.47
C PHE A 45 4.78 10.80 -1.10
N GLU A 46 6.05 10.40 -1.07
CA GLU A 46 6.86 10.42 0.15
C GLU A 46 6.95 11.83 0.76
N LYS A 47 7.08 12.86 -0.08
CA LYS A 47 7.15 14.27 0.37
C LYS A 47 5.79 14.86 0.73
N ALA A 48 4.69 14.27 0.27
CA ALA A 48 3.34 14.80 0.46
C ALA A 48 2.69 14.36 1.78
N VAL A 49 3.20 13.30 2.42
CA VAL A 49 2.64 12.73 3.65
C VAL A 49 3.52 13.02 4.86
N ASP A 50 2.92 13.20 6.03
CA ASP A 50 3.67 13.40 7.27
C ASP A 50 4.31 12.08 7.75
N GLU A 51 5.33 12.15 8.62
CA GLU A 51 6.02 10.96 9.14
C GLU A 51 5.05 9.99 9.86
N GLN A 52 3.93 10.52 10.39
CA GLN A 52 2.91 9.75 11.12
C GLN A 52 1.84 9.14 10.21
N TYR A 53 1.84 9.47 8.91
CA TYR A 53 0.84 9.01 7.95
C TYR A 53 0.86 7.49 7.83
N TRP A 54 2.04 6.90 7.88
CA TRP A 54 2.25 5.46 7.78
C TRP A 54 1.67 4.70 8.96
N ASP A 55 1.74 5.27 10.17
CA ASP A 55 1.21 4.64 11.38
C ASP A 55 -0.31 4.79 11.50
N ARG A 56 -0.88 5.88 10.97
CA ARG A 56 -2.32 6.18 11.04
C ARG A 56 -3.18 5.40 10.03
N ASN A 57 -2.60 5.01 8.89
CA ASN A 57 -3.33 4.36 7.81
C ASN A 57 -3.22 2.83 7.81
N ILE A 58 -2.66 2.23 8.87
CA ILE A 58 -2.70 0.78 9.11
C ILE A 58 -3.89 0.51 10.02
N ILE A 59 -5.08 0.49 9.44
CA ILE A 59 -6.26 -0.10 10.07
C ILE A 59 -6.78 -1.14 9.08
N ILE A 60 -6.44 -2.40 9.32
CA ILE A 60 -6.92 -3.56 8.58
C ILE A 60 -7.29 -4.63 9.59
#